data_AF-A0A7C7R078-F1
#
_entry.id   AF-A0A7C7R078-F1
#
_cell.length_a   1.000
_cell.length_b   1.000
_cell.length_c   1.000
_cell.angle_alpha   90.00
_cell.angle_beta   90.00
_cell.angle_gamma   90.00
#
_symmetry.space_group_name_H-M   'P 1'
#
loop_
_entity.id
_entity.type
_entity.pdbx_description
1 polymer ?
#
loop_
_entity_poly.entity_id
_entity_poly.type
_entity_poly.pdbx_seq_one_letter_code
_entity_poly.pdbx_strand_id
1 'polypeptide(L)'
;MKPSRSISAVAFGPDGTRDVARSLPEELPVAVSVNGSTQAVMMCSPGDLEDFAVGFAFTEGFARPDQIERVEIVELEVGVEARLWVADEIADALGARRRVMMGPVGCGLCGIDSLEQALRDLPVLPGGGSVGYGEAAHGPMALRAHQPLHDLTHAVHAAGFMVPGQGPGQGIVLAREDVGRHNAL
;
A
#
# COMPACT_ATOMS: atom_id res chain seq x y z
N MET A 1 -3.79 -9.87 -12.77
CA MET A 1 -3.07 -9.05 -13.80
C MET A 1 -1.54 -9.16 -13.68
N LYS A 2 -0.76 -8.81 -14.73
CA LYS A 2 0.72 -8.77 -14.66
C LYS A 2 1.18 -7.47 -13.98
N PRO A 3 2.18 -7.50 -13.07
CA PRO A 3 2.64 -6.31 -12.34
C PRO A 3 3.57 -5.38 -13.11
N SER A 4 4.00 -5.78 -14.31
CA SER A 4 4.89 -4.97 -15.14
C SER A 4 4.69 -5.28 -16.62
N ARG A 5 5.06 -4.32 -17.47
CA ARG A 5 5.16 -4.48 -18.92
C ARG A 5 6.52 -4.05 -19.45
N SER A 6 7.01 -4.76 -20.47
CA SER A 6 8.20 -4.35 -21.20
C SER A 6 7.81 -3.41 -22.33
N ILE A 7 8.47 -2.25 -22.41
CA ILE A 7 8.32 -1.28 -23.49
C ILE A 7 9.63 -1.15 -24.27
N SER A 8 9.52 -0.81 -25.56
CA SER A 8 10.67 -0.39 -26.36
C SER A 8 10.92 1.10 -26.16
N ALA A 9 12.17 1.51 -26.07
CA ALA A 9 12.58 2.89 -25.88
C ALA A 9 13.89 3.17 -26.61
N VAL A 10 14.22 4.45 -26.77
CA VAL A 10 15.51 4.90 -27.30
C VAL A 10 16.28 5.61 -26.19
N ALA A 11 17.48 5.12 -25.88
CA ALA A 11 18.37 5.78 -24.92
C ALA A 11 19.35 6.69 -25.66
N PHE A 12 19.49 7.93 -25.18
CA PHE A 12 20.41 8.95 -25.71
C PHE A 12 21.63 9.04 -24.78
N GLY A 13 22.84 8.97 -25.33
CA GLY A 13 24.08 9.09 -24.58
C GLY A 13 25.20 9.75 -25.40
N PRO A 14 26.41 9.91 -24.81
CA PRO A 14 27.55 10.56 -25.46
C PRO A 14 27.97 9.91 -26.79
N ASP A 15 27.77 8.59 -26.92
CA ASP A 15 28.15 7.80 -28.10
C ASP A 15 27.00 7.65 -29.13
N GLY A 16 25.89 8.38 -28.95
CA GLY A 16 24.73 8.37 -29.84
C GLY A 16 23.47 7.76 -29.23
N THR A 17 22.60 7.21 -30.09
CA THR A 17 21.33 6.59 -29.70
C THR A 17 21.39 5.07 -29.77
N ARG A 18 20.66 4.41 -28.87
CA ARG A 18 20.51 2.95 -28.86
C ARG A 18 19.07 2.54 -28.57
N ASP A 19 18.58 1.56 -29.30
CA ASP A 19 17.30 0.91 -28.99
C ASP A 19 17.46 0.03 -27.74
N VAL A 20 16.49 0.11 -26.85
CA VAL A 20 16.49 -0.62 -25.59
C VAL A 20 15.10 -1.11 -25.22
N ALA A 21 15.03 -2.17 -24.42
CA ALA A 21 13.83 -2.54 -23.69
C ALA A 21 13.91 -2.06 -22.23
N ARG A 22 12.78 -1.65 -21.67
CA ARG A 22 12.63 -1.31 -20.24
C ARG A 22 11.35 -1.93 -19.70
N SER A 23 11.45 -2.53 -18.51
CA SER A 23 10.29 -2.95 -17.76
C SER A 23 9.77 -1.77 -16.95
N LEU A 24 8.48 -1.48 -17.07
CA LEU A 24 7.77 -0.50 -16.27
C LEU A 24 6.75 -1.21 -15.38
N PRO A 25 6.54 -0.76 -14.14
CA PRO A 25 5.48 -1.31 -13.31
C PRO A 25 4.13 -0.91 -13.90
N GLU A 26 3.13 -1.76 -13.70
CA GLU A 26 1.74 -1.38 -13.96
C GLU A 26 1.21 -0.56 -12.77
N GLU A 27 0.44 0.48 -13.09
CA GLU A 27 -0.26 1.34 -12.14
C GLU A 27 -1.72 1.43 -12.60
N LEU A 28 -2.65 1.00 -11.75
CA LEU A 28 -4.07 0.93 -12.07
C LEU A 28 -4.93 1.48 -10.92
N PRO A 29 -6.13 2.02 -11.21
CA PRO A 29 -7.02 2.50 -10.16
C PRO A 29 -7.68 1.32 -9.43
N VAL A 30 -7.56 1.31 -8.11
CA VAL A 30 -8.19 0.36 -7.19
C VAL A 30 -9.20 1.11 -6.33
N ALA A 31 -10.49 0.81 -6.52
CA ALA A 31 -11.56 1.30 -5.66
C ALA A 31 -11.67 0.43 -4.42
N VAL A 32 -11.53 1.01 -3.22
CA VAL A 32 -11.83 0.31 -1.96
C VAL A 32 -13.28 0.58 -1.61
N SER A 33 -14.11 -0.46 -1.50
CA SER A 33 -15.52 -0.34 -1.12
C SER A 33 -15.82 -1.14 0.13
N VAL A 34 -16.74 -0.62 0.96
CA VAL A 34 -17.20 -1.25 2.20
C VAL A 34 -18.72 -1.41 2.11
N ASN A 35 -19.22 -2.64 2.22
CA ASN A 35 -20.64 -2.99 2.08
C ASN A 35 -21.31 -2.33 0.86
N GLY A 36 -20.60 -2.29 -0.28
CA GLY A 36 -21.08 -1.71 -1.55
C GLY A 36 -20.92 -0.19 -1.69
N SER A 37 -20.30 0.49 -0.72
CA SER A 37 -20.04 1.94 -0.76
C SER A 37 -18.55 2.23 -0.92
N THR A 38 -18.16 2.88 -2.02
CA THR A 38 -16.77 3.29 -2.27
C THR A 38 -16.28 4.28 -1.21
N GLN A 39 -15.13 3.97 -0.62
CA GLN A 39 -14.44 4.80 0.37
C GLN A 39 -13.33 5.64 -0.29
N ALA A 40 -12.54 5.02 -1.17
CA ALA A 40 -11.44 5.68 -1.86
C ALA A 40 -11.13 5.01 -3.20
N VAL A 41 -10.40 5.72 -4.06
CA VAL A 41 -9.75 5.16 -5.24
C VAL A 41 -8.27 5.51 -5.16
N MET A 42 -7.42 4.48 -5.19
CA MET A 42 -5.97 4.59 -5.10
C MET A 42 -5.33 4.11 -6.40
N MET A 43 -4.22 4.71 -6.80
CA MET A 43 -3.41 4.15 -7.89
C MET A 43 -2.45 3.13 -7.28
N CYS A 44 -2.55 1.86 -7.68
CA CYS A 44 -1.79 0.75 -7.09
C CYS A 44 -1.14 -0.11 -8.18
N SER A 45 -0.12 -0.87 -7.79
CA SER A 45 0.31 -2.05 -8.52
C SER A 45 -0.75 -3.16 -8.39
N PRO A 46 -0.93 -4.04 -9.40
CA PRO A 46 -1.95 -5.10 -9.35
C PRO A 46 -1.64 -6.27 -8.39
N GLY A 47 -0.62 -6.15 -7.55
CA GLY A 47 -0.16 -7.20 -6.63
C GLY A 47 -0.75 -7.04 -5.23
N ASP A 48 -0.95 -8.16 -4.53
CA ASP A 48 -1.30 -8.20 -3.10
C ASP A 48 -2.46 -7.29 -2.66
N LEU A 49 -3.46 -7.10 -3.54
CA LEU A 49 -4.55 -6.14 -3.32
C LEU A 49 -5.45 -6.48 -2.12
N GLU A 50 -5.49 -7.74 -1.69
CA GLU A 50 -6.19 -8.15 -0.46
C GLU A 50 -5.49 -7.57 0.78
N ASP A 51 -4.16 -7.69 0.85
CA ASP A 51 -3.36 -7.13 1.95
C ASP A 51 -3.46 -5.61 1.97
N PHE A 52 -3.40 -4.98 0.79
CA PHE A 52 -3.63 -3.54 0.64
C PHE A 52 -5.01 -3.13 1.18
N ALA A 53 -6.09 -3.84 0.82
CA ALA A 53 -7.44 -3.48 1.25
C ALA A 53 -7.63 -3.60 2.78
N VAL A 54 -7.08 -4.67 3.38
CA VAL A 54 -7.10 -4.87 4.84
C VAL A 54 -6.25 -3.82 5.55
N GLY A 55 -5.03 -3.56 5.06
CA GLY A 55 -4.12 -2.54 5.60
C GLY A 55 -4.69 -1.14 5.50
N PHE A 56 -5.34 -0.81 4.38
CA PHE A 56 -6.08 0.45 4.19
C PHE A 56 -7.18 0.62 5.23
N ALA A 57 -8.00 -0.42 5.44
CA ALA A 57 -9.07 -0.39 6.43
C ALA A 57 -8.60 -0.17 7.87
N PHE A 58 -7.48 -0.82 8.21
CA PHE A 58 -6.82 -0.69 9.51
C PHE A 58 -6.21 0.70 9.70
N THR A 59 -5.46 1.19 8.70
CA THR A 59 -4.73 2.46 8.76
C THR A 59 -5.68 3.66 8.81
N GLU A 60 -6.74 3.64 8.01
CA GLU A 60 -7.81 4.65 8.03
C GLU A 60 -8.69 4.55 9.29
N GLY A 61 -8.53 3.48 10.07
CA GLY A 61 -9.16 3.33 11.38
C GLY A 61 -10.67 3.15 11.32
N PHE A 62 -11.16 2.44 10.31
CA PHE A 62 -12.56 2.08 10.22
C PHE A 62 -12.84 0.60 10.50
N ALA A 63 -11.92 -0.31 10.22
CA ALA A 63 -12.06 -1.72 10.60
C ALA A 63 -10.70 -2.33 10.95
N ARG A 64 -10.68 -3.18 11.97
CA ARG A 64 -9.55 -4.06 12.24
C ARG A 64 -9.66 -5.35 11.40
N PRO A 65 -8.56 -6.10 11.20
CA PRO A 65 -8.60 -7.35 10.44
C PRO A 65 -9.63 -8.37 10.97
N ASP A 66 -9.82 -8.45 12.30
CA ASP A 66 -10.81 -9.34 12.94
C ASP A 66 -12.27 -8.92 12.70
N GLN A 67 -12.50 -7.72 12.17
CA GLN A 67 -13.82 -7.17 11.89
C GLN A 67 -14.19 -7.25 10.40
N ILE A 68 -13.27 -7.71 9.55
CA ILE A 68 -13.49 -7.90 8.12
C ILE A 68 -13.91 -9.35 7.93
N GLU A 69 -15.18 -9.54 7.56
CA GLU A 69 -15.76 -10.87 7.35
C GLU A 69 -15.26 -11.48 6.03
N ARG A 70 -15.04 -10.62 5.02
CA ARG A 70 -14.66 -11.06 3.69
C ARG A 70 -14.03 -9.93 2.89
N VAL A 71 -13.04 -10.30 2.07
CA VAL A 71 -12.43 -9.45 1.03
C VAL A 71 -12.73 -10.07 -0.33
N GLU A 72 -13.05 -9.25 -1.32
CA GLU A 72 -13.25 -9.67 -2.71
C GLU A 72 -12.48 -8.73 -3.64
N ILE A 73 -11.67 -9.28 -4.54
CA ILE A 73 -11.00 -8.52 -5.59
C ILE A 73 -11.73 -8.74 -6.91
N VAL A 74 -12.31 -7.68 -7.46
CA VAL A 74 -13.11 -7.71 -8.68
C VAL A 74 -12.42 -6.90 -9.76
N GLU A 75 -11.98 -7.57 -10.82
CA GLU A 75 -11.43 -6.90 -12.01
C GLU A 75 -12.59 -6.26 -12.80
N LEU A 76 -12.42 -4.99 -13.16
CA LEU A 76 -13.36 -4.18 -13.95
C LEU A 76 -12.66 -3.69 -15.22
N GLU A 77 -13.41 -3.14 -16.17
CA GLU A 77 -12.84 -2.64 -17.44
C GLU A 77 -11.80 -1.53 -17.23
N VAL A 78 -12.02 -0.66 -16.24
CA VAL A 78 -11.19 0.53 -15.99
C VAL A 78 -10.25 0.40 -14.80
N GLY A 79 -10.21 -0.76 -14.12
CA GLY A 79 -9.44 -0.93 -12.89
C GLY A 79 -9.88 -2.13 -12.06
N VAL A 80 -9.72 -2.03 -10.74
CA VAL A 80 -10.10 -3.09 -9.79
C VAL A 80 -10.96 -2.51 -8.69
N GLU A 81 -11.89 -3.31 -8.17
CA GLU A 81 -12.60 -3.01 -6.94
C GLU A 81 -12.19 -4.01 -5.85
N ALA A 82 -11.64 -3.52 -4.74
CA ALA A 82 -11.38 -4.27 -3.54
C ALA A 82 -12.54 -4.07 -2.55
N ARG A 83 -13.40 -5.08 -2.44
CA ARG A 83 -14.63 -5.07 -1.65
C ARG A 83 -14.38 -5.65 -0.27
N LEU A 84 -14.66 -4.87 0.76
CA LEU A 84 -14.61 -5.25 2.16
C LEU A 84 -16.04 -5.43 2.67
N TRP A 85 -16.27 -6.56 3.34
CA TRP A 85 -17.53 -6.85 4.00
C TRP A 85 -17.33 -6.86 5.51
N VAL A 86 -18.10 -6.03 6.20
CA VAL A 86 -18.03 -5.81 7.65
C VAL A 86 -19.44 -5.79 8.24
N ALA A 87 -19.55 -5.94 9.55
CA ALA A 87 -20.82 -5.76 10.25
C ALA A 87 -21.41 -4.36 10.03
N ASP A 88 -22.74 -4.26 9.98
CA ASP A 88 -23.46 -3.03 9.62
C ASP A 88 -23.11 -1.86 10.55
N GLU A 89 -22.85 -2.10 11.84
CA GLU A 89 -22.50 -1.05 12.78
C GLU A 89 -21.19 -0.32 12.40
N ILE A 90 -20.26 -1.04 11.77
CA ILE A 90 -18.99 -0.50 11.28
C ILE A 90 -19.23 0.31 10.00
N ALA A 91 -20.02 -0.23 9.08
CA ALA A 91 -20.37 0.44 7.83
C ALA A 91 -21.17 1.74 8.07
N ASP A 92 -22.06 1.76 9.05
CA ASP A 92 -22.85 2.94 9.41
C ASP A 92 -21.99 4.06 9.99
N ALA A 93 -21.00 3.71 10.83
CA ALA A 93 -20.04 4.67 11.38
C ALA A 93 -19.21 5.35 10.27
N LEU A 94 -18.86 4.62 9.22
CA LEU A 94 -18.20 5.15 8.02
C LEU A 94 -19.10 6.10 7.22
N GLY A 95 -20.35 5.71 6.99
CA GLY A 95 -21.33 6.54 6.28
C GLY A 95 -21.52 7.92 6.92
N ALA A 96 -21.39 8.00 8.26
CA ALA A 96 -21.41 9.26 8.99
C ALA A 96 -20.16 10.11 8.75
N ARG A 97 -18.97 9.52 8.68
CA ARG A 97 -17.68 10.21 8.43
C ARG A 97 -17.57 10.72 6.99
N ARG A 98 -18.07 9.98 5.99
CA ARG A 98 -18.01 10.37 4.57
C ARG A 98 -18.68 11.71 4.28
N ARG A 99 -19.72 12.07 5.04
CA ARG A 99 -20.43 13.36 4.87
C ARG A 99 -19.54 14.59 5.15
N VAL A 100 -18.32 14.38 5.64
CA VAL A 100 -17.35 15.42 6.04
C VAL A 100 -16.12 15.43 5.11
N MET A 101 -15.78 14.33 4.41
CA MET A 101 -14.49 14.14 3.73
C MET A 101 -14.57 14.23 2.20
N MET A 102 -14.68 15.43 1.60
CA MET A 102 -14.51 15.59 0.14
C MET A 102 -13.33 16.52 -0.18
N GLY A 103 -12.14 15.94 -0.40
CA GLY A 103 -10.95 16.66 -0.89
C GLY A 103 -10.18 15.82 -1.94
N PRO A 104 -9.71 16.40 -3.07
CA PRO A 104 -9.32 15.63 -4.26
C PRO A 104 -7.84 15.21 -4.37
N VAL A 105 -7.08 15.04 -3.29
CA VAL A 105 -5.61 14.89 -3.39
C VAL A 105 -5.00 13.75 -2.54
N GLY A 106 -4.11 12.95 -3.13
CA GLY A 106 -3.62 11.67 -2.58
C GLY A 106 -2.54 11.73 -1.49
N CYS A 107 -2.48 12.78 -0.66
CA CYS A 107 -1.46 12.87 0.40
C CYS A 107 -1.90 12.35 1.77
N GLY A 108 -3.10 11.77 1.89
CA GLY A 108 -3.67 11.31 3.16
C GLY A 108 -4.15 12.44 4.08
N LEU A 109 -4.09 13.69 3.62
CA LEU A 109 -4.57 14.89 4.33
C LEU A 109 -5.59 15.67 3.50
N CYS A 110 -6.16 15.07 2.45
CA CYS A 110 -7.14 15.75 1.62
C CYS A 110 -8.50 15.17 1.92
N GLY A 111 -9.36 16.01 2.49
CA GLY A 111 -10.61 15.61 3.11
C GLY A 111 -10.65 15.89 4.61
N ILE A 112 -9.51 16.20 5.25
CA ILE A 112 -9.53 16.72 6.61
C ILE A 112 -9.99 18.19 6.60
N ASP A 113 -11.07 18.48 7.32
CA ASP A 113 -11.69 19.81 7.38
C ASP A 113 -11.04 20.71 8.43
N SER A 114 -10.12 20.17 9.23
CA SER A 114 -9.44 20.93 10.27
C SER A 114 -8.05 20.36 10.59
N LEU A 115 -7.18 21.22 11.13
CA LEU A 115 -5.84 20.84 11.60
C LEU A 115 -5.92 19.82 12.75
N GLU A 116 -7.00 19.88 13.54
CA GLU A 116 -7.25 18.93 14.63
C GLU A 116 -7.52 17.51 14.11
N GLN A 117 -8.14 17.36 12.93
CA GLN A 117 -8.30 16.05 12.28
C GLN A 117 -6.97 15.50 11.76
N ALA A 118 -6.02 16.35 11.38
CA ALA A 118 -4.64 15.94 11.08
C ALA A 118 -3.92 15.42 12.32
N LEU A 119 -4.30 15.89 13.51
CA LEU A 119 -3.68 15.60 14.81
C LEU A 119 -4.58 14.72 15.68
N ARG A 120 -5.24 13.73 15.07
CA ARG A 120 -6.01 12.71 15.78
C ARG A 120 -5.19 12.05 16.89
N ASP A 121 -5.80 11.90 18.07
CA ASP A 121 -5.20 11.17 19.18
C ASP A 121 -4.88 9.74 18.75
N LEU A 122 -3.60 9.39 18.77
CA LEU A 122 -3.14 8.04 18.47
C LEU A 122 -3.17 7.19 19.74
N PRO A 123 -3.53 5.89 19.63
CA PRO A 123 -3.48 5.00 20.78
C PRO A 123 -2.05 4.89 21.29
N VAL A 124 -1.88 5.01 22.61
CA VAL A 124 -0.60 4.71 23.26
C VAL A 124 -0.40 3.20 23.24
N LEU A 125 0.58 2.74 22.48
CA LEU A 125 0.93 1.33 22.45
C LEU A 125 1.60 0.91 23.76
N PRO A 126 1.37 -0.31 24.26
CA PRO A 126 2.15 -0.84 25.36
C PRO A 126 3.64 -0.89 24.96
N GLY A 127 4.53 -0.94 25.96
CA GLY A 127 5.97 -1.09 25.69
C GLY A 127 6.22 -2.27 24.73
N GLY A 128 6.82 -1.98 23.58
CA GLY A 128 7.02 -2.94 22.49
C GLY A 128 8.34 -3.71 22.59
N GLY A 129 8.59 -4.55 21.58
CA GLY A 129 9.89 -5.20 21.40
C GLY A 129 10.99 -4.21 21.01
N SER A 130 12.24 -4.49 21.41
CA SER A 130 13.40 -3.72 20.99
C SER A 130 14.02 -4.32 19.72
N VAL A 131 14.40 -3.47 18.76
CA VAL A 131 15.22 -3.87 17.62
C VAL A 131 16.68 -3.58 17.98
N GLY A 132 17.57 -4.57 17.84
CA GLY A 132 18.99 -4.37 18.05
C GLY A 132 19.60 -3.44 17.00
N TYR A 133 20.64 -2.66 17.35
CA TYR A 133 21.33 -1.77 16.39
C TYR A 133 21.74 -2.49 15.10
N GLY A 134 22.32 -3.70 15.23
CA GLY A 134 22.74 -4.48 14.07
C GLY A 134 21.58 -4.88 13.17
N GLU A 135 20.42 -5.21 13.74
CA GLU A 135 19.21 -5.54 12.98
C GLU A 135 18.66 -4.31 12.26
N ALA A 136 18.55 -3.18 12.98
CA ALA A 136 18.09 -1.91 12.40
C ALA A 136 19.00 -1.42 11.26
N ALA A 137 20.33 -1.53 11.43
CA ALA A 137 21.30 -1.10 10.43
C ALA A 137 21.29 -1.97 9.15
N HIS A 138 20.97 -3.26 9.27
CA HIS A 138 20.98 -4.20 8.15
C HIS A 138 19.59 -4.46 7.54
N GLY A 139 18.50 -4.12 8.24
CA GLY A 139 17.13 -4.31 7.79
C GLY A 139 16.85 -3.74 6.39
N PRO A 140 17.22 -2.48 6.08
CA PRO A 140 17.03 -1.93 4.74
C PRO A 140 17.80 -2.69 3.64
N MET A 141 18.98 -3.25 3.96
CA MET A 141 19.71 -4.09 3.00
C MET A 141 19.04 -5.46 2.83
N ALA A 142 18.56 -6.06 3.91
CA ALA A 142 17.81 -7.30 3.85
C ALA A 142 16.56 -7.16 2.99
N LEU A 143 15.85 -6.02 3.08
CA LEU A 143 14.62 -5.78 2.30
C LEU A 143 14.86 -5.83 0.79
N ARG A 144 16.07 -5.53 0.30
CA ARG A 144 16.40 -5.63 -1.14
C ARG A 144 16.19 -7.03 -1.70
N ALA A 145 16.42 -8.07 -0.90
CA ALA A 145 16.19 -9.46 -1.32
C ALA A 145 14.70 -9.82 -1.47
N HIS A 146 13.79 -8.92 -1.06
CA HIS A 146 12.34 -9.12 -1.09
C HIS A 146 11.63 -8.13 -2.02
N GLN A 147 12.33 -7.58 -3.01
CA GLN A 147 11.81 -6.56 -3.92
C GLN A 147 11.93 -6.94 -5.41
N PRO A 148 11.32 -8.06 -5.84
CA PRO A 148 11.44 -8.53 -7.22
C PRO A 148 10.88 -7.54 -8.27
N LEU A 149 9.83 -6.79 -7.95
CA LEU A 149 9.26 -5.79 -8.86
C LEU A 149 10.15 -4.56 -8.97
N HIS A 150 10.76 -4.13 -7.86
CA HIS A 150 11.78 -3.07 -7.86
C HIS A 150 13.03 -3.49 -8.65
N ASP A 151 13.52 -4.71 -8.46
CA ASP A 151 14.69 -5.19 -9.20
C ASP A 151 14.44 -5.21 -10.72
N LEU A 152 13.19 -5.46 -11.12
CA LEU A 152 12.77 -5.46 -12.52
C LEU A 152 12.57 -4.05 -13.09
N THR A 153 11.99 -3.13 -12.30
CA THR A 153 11.45 -1.86 -12.83
C THR A 153 12.14 -0.61 -12.29
N HIS A 154 12.78 -0.70 -11.14
CA HIS A 154 13.38 0.39 -10.36
C HIS A 154 12.42 1.55 -10.04
N ALA A 155 11.11 1.29 -10.06
CA ALA A 155 10.08 2.32 -10.02
C ALA A 155 8.94 2.01 -9.04
N VAL A 156 9.19 1.18 -8.04
CA VAL A 156 8.26 0.86 -6.96
C VAL A 156 8.92 1.01 -5.59
N HIS A 157 8.08 1.20 -4.58
CA HIS A 157 8.43 1.19 -3.16
C HIS A 157 8.16 -0.18 -2.55
N ALA A 158 8.68 -0.39 -1.35
CA ALA A 158 8.40 -1.59 -0.56
C ALA A 158 8.27 -1.27 0.93
N ALA A 159 7.43 -2.06 1.62
CA ALA A 159 7.45 -2.16 3.07
C ALA A 159 7.71 -3.61 3.48
N GLY A 160 8.45 -3.80 4.57
CA GLY A 160 8.79 -5.11 5.10
C GLY A 160 8.50 -5.23 6.58
N PHE A 161 7.91 -6.34 6.99
CA PHE A 161 7.70 -6.67 8.39
C PHE A 161 8.86 -7.54 8.90
N MET A 162 9.62 -7.00 9.85
CA MET A 162 10.80 -7.65 10.43
C MET A 162 10.53 -8.08 11.87
N VAL A 163 10.74 -9.38 12.14
CA VAL A 163 10.74 -9.95 13.48
C VAL A 163 12.13 -9.77 14.10
N PRO A 164 12.28 -9.08 15.24
CA PRO A 164 13.58 -8.92 15.91
C PRO A 164 14.10 -10.23 16.52
N GLY A 165 15.37 -10.23 16.93
CA GLY A 165 16.04 -11.37 17.55
C GLY A 165 16.54 -12.45 16.58
N GLN A 166 16.45 -12.21 15.28
CA GLN A 166 16.94 -13.13 14.25
C GLN A 166 18.41 -12.83 13.87
N GLY A 167 18.91 -11.65 14.23
CA GLY A 167 20.27 -11.22 13.93
C GLY A 167 20.37 -10.32 12.68
N PRO A 168 21.56 -9.76 12.42
CA PRO A 168 21.74 -8.77 11.36
C PRO A 168 21.39 -9.31 9.97
N GLY A 169 20.54 -8.57 9.25
CA GLY A 169 20.15 -8.91 7.89
C GLY A 169 19.14 -10.07 7.78
N GLN A 170 18.56 -10.50 8.90
CA GLN A 170 17.56 -11.57 8.97
C GLN A 170 16.24 -11.06 9.55
N GLY A 171 15.21 -11.89 9.51
CA GLY A 171 13.95 -11.65 10.21
C GLY A 171 12.86 -10.93 9.42
N ILE A 172 13.09 -10.54 8.16
CA ILE A 172 11.99 -10.13 7.28
C ILE A 172 11.13 -11.36 6.98
N VAL A 173 9.88 -11.34 7.43
CA VAL A 173 8.92 -12.44 7.26
C VAL A 173 7.87 -12.14 6.20
N LEU A 174 7.69 -10.86 5.84
CA LEU A 174 6.78 -10.41 4.81
C LEU A 174 7.30 -9.11 4.19
N ALA A 175 7.10 -8.94 2.89
CA ALA A 175 7.28 -7.67 2.21
C ALA A 175 6.22 -7.49 1.13
N ARG A 176 5.85 -6.23 0.86
CA ARG A 176 4.93 -5.82 -0.19
C ARG A 176 5.53 -4.69 -1.00
N GLU A 177 5.26 -4.69 -2.30
CA GLU A 177 5.72 -3.68 -3.24
C GLU A 177 4.55 -2.98 -3.90
N ASP A 178 4.66 -1.67 -4.08
CA ASP A 178 3.67 -0.88 -4.81
C ASP A 178 4.31 0.38 -5.40
N VAL A 179 3.75 0.89 -6.50
CA VAL A 179 4.12 2.19 -7.08
C VAL A 179 3.96 3.34 -6.06
N GLY A 180 3.02 3.23 -5.12
CA GLY A 180 2.81 4.15 -4.01
C GLY A 180 3.33 3.61 -2.69
N ARG A 181 4.23 4.34 -2.03
CA ARG A 181 4.80 3.93 -0.72
C ARG A 181 3.76 3.68 0.39
N HIS A 182 2.61 4.36 0.33
CA HIS A 182 1.55 4.19 1.34
C HIS A 182 0.71 2.94 1.08
N ASN A 183 0.60 2.51 -0.17
CA ASN A 183 -0.08 1.25 -0.52
C ASN A 183 0.82 0.05 -0.22
N ALA A 184 2.14 0.23 -0.34
CA ALA A 184 3.12 -0.80 0.00
C ALA A 184 3.17 -1.10 1.51
N LEU A 185 2.82 -0.12 2.36
CA LEU A 185 2.80 -0.22 3.83
C LEU A 185 1.55 -0.94 4.32
#